data_AF-A0A087UQC3-F1
#
_entry.id   AF-A0A087UQC3-F1
#
_cell.length_a   1.000
_cell.length_b   1.000
_cell.length_c   1.000
_cell.angle_alpha   90.00
_cell.angle_beta   90.00
_cell.angle_gamma   90.00
#
_symmetry.space_group_name_H-M   'P 1'
#
loop_
_entity.id
_entity.type
_entity.pdbx_description
1 polymer ?
#
loop_
_entity_poly.entity_id
_entity_poly.type
_entity_poly.pdbx_seq_one_letter_code
_entity_poly.pdbx_strand_id
1 'polypeptide(L)'
;MPKNKETAGKKSVCCFCKTDENDEFIYGKFYHLKSLSVHHNCMFFSSGLSQQGRNQREGILGFLLKDIEAELSRGRRLRCSYCKKTGATVGCSLAKCKKTFHFPCGLKNLSLHQYFGAFCSFCETHKPKQKEIEVQDEDLHCHICYTCVSHHELGSCLYPPCCKKNFFHR
;
A
#
# COMPACT_ATOMS: atom_id res chain seq x y z
N MET A 1 -37.15 28.57 -2.45
CA MET A 1 -36.53 27.22 -2.42
C MET A 1 -35.35 27.26 -1.46
N PRO A 2 -35.38 26.54 -0.33
CA PRO A 2 -34.28 26.57 0.62
C PRO A 2 -33.09 25.81 0.05
N LYS A 3 -31.93 26.47 0.02
CA LYS A 3 -30.65 25.92 -0.41
C LYS A 3 -30.24 24.82 0.57
N ASN A 4 -30.14 23.59 0.09
CA ASN A 4 -29.68 22.45 0.86
C ASN A 4 -28.19 22.70 1.23
N LYS A 5 -27.91 22.92 2.51
CA LYS A 5 -26.54 23.03 3.01
C LYS A 5 -25.98 21.61 3.07
N GLU A 6 -25.18 21.24 2.09
CA GLU A 6 -24.27 20.11 2.20
C GLU A 6 -23.40 20.35 3.44
N THR A 7 -23.59 19.51 4.46
CA THR A 7 -22.76 19.53 5.65
C THR A 7 -21.41 18.97 5.25
N ALA A 8 -20.40 19.85 5.16
CA ALA A 8 -19.02 19.46 4.94
C ALA A 8 -18.60 18.47 6.04
N GLY A 9 -18.54 17.18 5.70
CA GLY A 9 -18.10 16.14 6.61
C GLY A 9 -16.70 16.43 7.12
N LYS A 10 -16.46 16.28 8.43
CA LYS A 10 -15.11 16.38 9.02
C LYS A 10 -14.16 15.49 8.22
N LYS A 11 -13.14 16.07 7.60
CA LYS A 11 -12.04 15.30 7.00
C LYS A 11 -11.41 14.43 8.08
N SER A 12 -11.42 13.13 7.86
CA SER A 12 -10.85 12.15 8.75
C SER A 12 -9.45 11.78 8.29
N VAL A 13 -8.53 11.63 9.24
CA VAL A 13 -7.13 11.29 8.95
C VAL A 13 -6.91 9.81 9.24
N CYS A 14 -6.26 9.10 8.32
CA CYS A 14 -5.95 7.69 8.53
C CYS A 14 -4.99 7.50 9.72
N CYS A 15 -5.35 6.62 10.66
CA CYS A 15 -4.57 6.38 11.87
C CYS A 15 -3.20 5.74 11.60
N PHE A 16 -2.99 5.09 10.45
CA PHE A 16 -1.72 4.50 10.07
C PHE A 16 -0.79 5.50 9.37
N CYS A 17 -1.22 6.10 8.26
CA CYS A 17 -0.37 6.97 7.44
C CYS A 17 -0.44 8.46 7.77
N LYS A 18 -1.36 8.88 8.66
CA LYS A 18 -1.51 10.27 9.13
C LYS A 18 -1.80 11.30 8.02
N THR A 19 -2.40 10.86 6.92
CA THR A 19 -2.88 11.72 5.83
C THR A 19 -4.40 11.61 5.69
N ASP A 20 -5.03 12.68 5.21
CA ASP A 20 -6.43 12.78 4.77
C ASP A 20 -6.59 12.56 3.26
N GLU A 21 -5.50 12.37 2.51
CA GLU A 21 -5.54 11.95 1.10
C GLU A 21 -6.26 10.60 0.99
N ASN A 22 -7.32 10.51 0.19
CA ASN A 22 -8.17 9.32 0.09
C ASN A 22 -8.46 8.95 -1.38
N ASP A 23 -7.40 8.65 -2.13
CA ASP A 23 -7.52 8.02 -3.44
C ASP A 23 -7.79 6.51 -3.24
N GLU A 24 -9.00 6.07 -3.57
CA GLU A 24 -9.42 4.67 -3.39
C GLU A 24 -8.61 3.69 -4.25
N PHE A 25 -8.08 4.11 -5.40
CA PHE A 25 -7.24 3.24 -6.24
C PHE A 25 -5.88 2.97 -5.58
N ILE A 26 -5.34 3.95 -4.88
CA ILE A 26 -4.02 3.84 -4.24
C ILE A 26 -4.15 3.23 -2.85
N TYR A 27 -5.05 3.78 -2.03
CA TYR A 27 -5.13 3.48 -0.60
C TYR A 27 -6.20 2.43 -0.26
N GLY A 28 -7.03 2.07 -1.25
CA GLY A 28 -8.22 1.25 -1.04
C GLY A 28 -9.30 2.02 -0.28
N LYS A 29 -10.46 1.37 -0.11
CA LYS A 29 -11.62 1.95 0.57
C LYS A 29 -11.27 2.51 1.96
N PHE A 30 -11.81 3.67 2.28
CA PHE A 30 -11.68 4.29 3.61
C PHE A 30 -12.72 3.72 4.57
N TYR A 31 -12.27 3.27 5.74
CA TYR A 31 -13.14 2.68 6.76
C TYR A 31 -13.20 3.53 8.03
N HIS A 32 -14.41 3.57 8.59
CA HIS A 32 -14.73 4.23 9.84
C HIS A 32 -15.34 3.25 10.82
N LEU A 33 -14.74 3.10 12.00
CA LEU A 33 -15.29 2.28 13.07
C LEU A 33 -14.90 2.87 14.43
N LYS A 34 -15.89 3.30 15.21
CA LYS A 34 -15.69 4.01 16.49
C LYS A 34 -14.77 5.23 16.29
N SER A 35 -13.60 5.24 16.95
CA SER A 35 -12.59 6.30 16.84
C SER A 35 -11.54 6.04 15.76
N LEU A 36 -11.61 4.91 15.05
CA LEU A 36 -10.65 4.55 14.01
C LEU A 36 -11.11 5.02 12.63
N SER A 37 -10.17 5.63 11.92
CA SER A 37 -10.28 6.03 10.52
C SER A 37 -9.09 5.42 9.81
N VAL A 38 -9.30 4.51 8.85
CA VAL A 38 -8.20 3.75 8.25
C VAL A 38 -8.40 3.58 6.74
N HIS A 39 -7.32 3.77 5.99
CA HIS A 39 -7.23 3.26 4.63
C HIS A 39 -7.12 1.74 4.66
N HIS A 40 -7.87 1.06 3.78
CA HIS A 40 -7.80 -0.39 3.62
C HIS A 40 -6.35 -0.87 3.51
N ASN A 41 -5.59 -0.38 2.52
CA ASN A 41 -4.25 -0.89 2.23
C ASN A 41 -3.25 -0.55 3.34
N CYS A 42 -3.45 0.56 4.06
CA CYS A 42 -2.59 0.87 5.21
C CYS A 42 -2.77 -0.11 6.37
N MET A 43 -4.01 -0.55 6.62
CA MET A 43 -4.31 -1.58 7.61
C MET A 43 -3.86 -2.96 7.11
N PHE A 44 -4.20 -3.29 5.85
CA PHE A 44 -4.01 -4.62 5.30
C PHE A 44 -2.53 -5.03 5.20
N PHE A 45 -1.64 -4.10 4.84
CA PHE A 45 -0.19 -4.35 4.74
C PHE A 45 0.57 -4.17 6.07
N SER A 46 -0.14 -3.90 7.16
CA SER A 46 0.47 -3.73 8.48
C SER A 46 0.99 -5.08 9.01
N SER A 47 2.28 -5.17 9.30
CA SER A 47 2.94 -6.48 9.55
C SER A 47 2.52 -7.20 10.82
N GLY A 48 1.90 -6.53 11.79
CA GLY A 48 1.39 -7.14 13.01
C GLY A 48 -0.10 -7.46 13.00
N LEU A 49 -0.76 -7.34 11.84
CA LEU A 49 -2.18 -7.66 11.71
C LEU A 49 -2.42 -8.99 11.02
N SER A 50 -3.45 -9.70 11.49
CA SER A 50 -3.98 -10.89 10.84
C SER A 50 -5.50 -10.90 10.96
N GLN A 51 -6.18 -11.49 9.97
CA GLN A 51 -7.64 -11.58 9.95
C GLN A 51 -8.09 -12.75 10.82
N GLN A 52 -8.36 -12.48 12.10
CA GLN A 52 -8.82 -13.49 13.07
C GLN A 52 -10.31 -13.35 13.43
N GLY A 53 -10.95 -12.26 13.01
CA GLY A 53 -12.35 -11.99 13.28
C GLY A 53 -13.27 -12.91 12.49
N ARG A 54 -14.22 -13.52 13.18
CA ARG A 54 -15.20 -14.46 12.57
C ARG A 54 -16.38 -13.72 11.95
N ASN A 55 -16.68 -12.51 12.45
CA ASN A 55 -17.87 -11.75 12.10
C ASN A 55 -17.51 -10.26 11.89
N GLN A 56 -18.22 -9.58 10.98
CA GLN A 56 -17.95 -8.15 10.67
C GLN A 56 -18.26 -7.18 11.83
N ARG A 57 -18.89 -7.64 12.91
CA ARG A 57 -19.23 -6.79 14.07
C ARG A 57 -18.03 -6.54 15.01
N GLU A 58 -16.97 -7.32 14.89
CA GLU A 58 -15.84 -7.32 15.83
C GLU A 58 -14.67 -6.42 15.38
N GLY A 59 -14.74 -5.88 14.16
CA GLY A 59 -13.68 -5.07 13.60
C GLY A 59 -13.91 -4.69 12.14
N ILE A 60 -12.82 -4.52 11.39
CA ILE A 60 -12.87 -4.05 9.99
C ILE A 60 -12.34 -5.17 9.11
N LEU A 61 -13.14 -5.70 8.17
CA LEU A 61 -12.72 -6.75 7.23
C LEU A 61 -12.03 -7.96 7.90
N GLY A 62 -12.56 -8.43 9.04
CA GLY A 62 -11.98 -9.56 9.78
C GLY A 62 -10.76 -9.21 10.64
N PHE A 63 -10.25 -7.97 10.62
CA PHE A 63 -9.26 -7.50 11.58
C PHE A 63 -9.94 -7.04 12.86
N LEU A 64 -9.65 -7.68 13.99
CA LEU A 64 -10.26 -7.35 15.28
C LEU A 64 -9.83 -5.96 15.73
N LEU A 65 -10.76 -5.20 16.32
CA LEU A 65 -10.48 -3.85 16.80
C LEU A 65 -9.27 -3.78 17.75
N LYS A 66 -9.19 -4.73 18.68
CA LYS A 66 -8.09 -4.84 19.66
C LYS A 66 -6.72 -5.03 18.97
N ASP A 67 -6.68 -5.75 17.86
CA ASP A 67 -5.44 -6.04 17.13
C ASP A 67 -5.01 -4.79 16.36
N ILE A 68 -5.97 -4.06 15.77
CA ILE A 68 -5.72 -2.76 15.12
C ILE A 68 -5.15 -1.75 16.13
N GLU A 69 -5.73 -1.66 17.33
CA GLU A 69 -5.25 -0.76 18.38
C GLU A 69 -3.86 -1.16 18.92
N ALA A 70 -3.61 -2.46 19.09
CA ALA A 70 -2.30 -2.98 19.47
C ALA A 70 -1.25 -2.66 18.39
N GLU A 71 -1.61 -2.83 17.12
CA GLU A 71 -0.72 -2.55 16.00
C GLU A 71 -0.41 -1.05 15.87
N LEU A 72 -1.41 -0.19 16.04
CA LEU A 72 -1.20 1.26 16.10
C LEU A 72 -0.27 1.63 17.25
N SER A 73 -0.40 0.98 18.40
CA SER A 73 0.46 1.20 19.58
C SER A 73 1.89 0.72 19.33
N ARG A 74 2.08 -0.42 18.66
CA ARG A 74 3.39 -0.88 18.17
C ARG A 74 3.99 0.15 17.19
N GLY A 75 3.18 0.61 16.23
CA GLY A 75 3.56 1.58 15.22
C GLY A 75 4.10 2.90 15.78
N ARG A 76 3.60 3.36 16.92
CA ARG A 76 4.12 4.59 17.59
C ARG A 76 5.62 4.52 17.90
N ARG A 77 6.18 3.32 18.07
CA ARG A 77 7.61 3.08 18.35
C ARG A 77 8.45 2.91 17.08
N LEU A 78 7.81 2.72 15.93
CA LEU A 78 8.48 2.44 14.66
C LEU A 78 8.61 3.71 13.83
N ARG A 79 9.85 4.01 13.43
CA ARG A 79 10.16 5.16 12.59
C ARG A 79 10.18 4.74 11.12
N CYS A 80 9.48 5.50 10.29
CA CYS A 80 9.46 5.30 8.84
C CYS A 80 10.87 5.48 8.27
N SER A 81 11.31 4.50 7.48
CA SER A 81 12.63 4.52 6.84
C SER A 81 12.76 5.65 5.81
N TYR A 82 11.64 6.10 5.25
CA TYR A 82 11.58 7.15 4.22
C TYR A 82 11.33 8.53 4.85
N CYS A 83 10.14 8.77 5.43
CA CYS A 83 9.75 10.09 5.94
C CYS A 83 10.25 10.41 7.36
N LYS A 84 10.89 9.45 8.04
CA LYS A 84 11.44 9.56 9.40
C LYS A 84 10.43 9.89 10.53
N LYS A 85 9.13 9.92 10.24
CA LYS A 85 8.04 10.03 11.23
C LYS A 85 7.67 8.67 11.82
N THR A 86 7.05 8.66 13.00
CA THR A 86 6.59 7.42 13.67
C THR A 86 5.26 6.92 13.09
N GLY A 87 4.82 5.71 13.45
CA GLY A 87 3.56 5.09 12.98
C GLY A 87 3.72 4.17 11.76
N ALA A 88 4.95 3.87 11.35
CA ALA A 88 5.25 3.08 10.16
C ALA A 88 5.15 1.58 10.45
N THR A 89 3.99 0.98 10.16
CA THR A 89 3.69 -0.40 10.53
C THR A 89 3.93 -1.44 9.44
N VAL A 90 4.13 -1.02 8.18
CA VAL A 90 4.50 -1.93 7.09
C VAL A 90 5.99 -2.24 7.19
N GLY A 91 6.34 -3.51 7.31
CA GLY A 91 7.72 -4.01 7.36
C GLY A 91 8.15 -4.67 6.04
N CYS A 92 9.45 -4.60 5.75
CA CYS A 92 10.03 -5.42 4.70
C CYS A 92 10.01 -6.91 5.12
N SER A 93 9.58 -7.80 4.23
CA SER A 93 9.38 -9.23 4.51
C SER A 93 10.68 -10.05 4.46
N LEU A 94 11.81 -9.43 4.09
CA LEU A 94 13.11 -10.09 4.20
C LEU A 94 13.52 -10.14 5.68
N ALA A 95 13.71 -11.34 6.23
CA ALA A 95 13.91 -11.57 7.66
C ALA A 95 15.00 -10.71 8.34
N LYS A 96 16.10 -10.41 7.63
CA LYS A 96 17.21 -9.59 8.16
C LYS A 96 16.98 -8.08 8.01
N CYS A 97 15.97 -7.66 7.26
CA CYS A 97 15.69 -6.25 7.00
C CYS A 97 14.83 -5.65 8.11
N LYS A 98 15.31 -4.53 8.69
CA LYS A 98 14.59 -3.80 9.74
C LYS A 98 13.83 -2.58 9.20
N LYS A 99 13.77 -2.40 7.88
CA LYS A 99 13.05 -1.26 7.29
C LYS A 99 11.56 -1.40 7.54
N THR A 100 11.01 -0.41 8.21
CA THR A 100 9.56 -0.19 8.34
C THR A 100 9.19 1.12 7.65
N PHE A 101 7.99 1.20 7.10
CA PHE A 101 7.49 2.37 6.38
C PHE A 101 5.96 2.49 6.51
N HIS A 102 5.43 3.68 6.27
CA HIS A 102 4.00 3.83 5.99
C HIS A 102 3.71 3.27 4.60
N PHE A 103 2.52 2.70 4.38
CA PHE A 103 2.13 2.21 3.07
C PHE A 103 2.31 3.26 1.94
N PRO A 104 1.81 4.52 2.07
CA PRO A 104 2.03 5.54 1.04
C PRO A 104 3.50 5.93 0.86
N CYS A 105 4.29 5.91 1.93
CA CYS A 105 5.72 6.18 1.84
C CYS A 105 6.44 5.05 1.08
N GLY A 106 6.03 3.80 1.26
CA GLY A 106 6.52 2.65 0.51
C GLY A 106 6.31 2.83 -0.99
N LEU A 107 5.08 3.15 -1.40
CA LEU A 107 4.74 3.41 -2.81
C LEU A 107 5.60 4.53 -3.40
N LYS A 108 5.69 5.69 -2.72
CA LYS A 108 6.51 6.85 -3.16
C LYS A 108 8.00 6.54 -3.26
N ASN A 109 8.47 5.47 -2.60
CA ASN A 109 9.87 5.04 -2.60
C ASN A 109 10.05 3.66 -3.24
N LEU A 110 9.19 3.30 -4.21
CA LEU A 110 9.34 2.10 -5.04
C LEU A 110 9.39 0.78 -4.27
N SER A 111 8.77 0.72 -3.09
CA SER A 111 8.55 -0.53 -2.36
C SER A 111 7.51 -1.38 -3.10
N LEU A 112 7.66 -2.69 -3.03
CA LEU A 112 6.72 -3.63 -3.64
C LEU A 112 5.76 -4.18 -2.58
N HIS A 113 4.47 -4.16 -2.89
CA HIS A 113 3.41 -4.76 -2.07
C HIS A 113 2.75 -5.89 -2.87
N GLN A 114 2.76 -7.12 -2.34
CA GLN A 114 2.16 -8.27 -2.99
C GLN A 114 0.71 -8.42 -2.53
N TYR A 115 -0.24 -8.42 -3.46
CA TYR A 115 -1.67 -8.57 -3.16
C TYR A 115 -2.12 -10.05 -3.19
N PHE A 116 -1.20 -10.97 -2.94
CA PHE A 116 -1.43 -12.42 -2.97
C PHE A 116 -0.67 -13.11 -1.84
N GLY A 117 -1.06 -14.35 -1.52
CA GLY A 117 -0.42 -15.16 -0.49
C GLY A 117 -0.46 -14.49 0.89
N ALA A 118 0.70 -14.33 1.51
CA ALA A 118 0.84 -13.71 2.84
C ALA A 118 0.92 -12.18 2.80
N PHE A 119 0.63 -11.55 1.66
CA PHE A 119 0.62 -10.10 1.47
C PHE A 119 1.94 -9.40 1.83
N CYS A 120 3.04 -10.02 1.42
CA CYS A 120 4.38 -9.55 1.73
C CYS A 120 4.65 -8.16 1.12
N SER A 121 5.24 -7.28 1.92
CA SER A 121 5.80 -6.00 1.47
C SER A 121 7.33 -6.07 1.45
N PHE A 122 7.97 -5.46 0.45
CA PHE A 122 9.41 -5.42 0.30
C PHE A 122 9.88 -3.99 0.05
N CYS A 123 10.89 -3.56 0.79
CA CYS A 123 11.51 -2.25 0.55
C CYS A 123 12.19 -2.21 -0.83
N GLU A 124 12.56 -1.01 -1.27
CA GLU A 124 13.20 -0.72 -2.55
C GLU A 124 14.44 -1.57 -2.83
N THR A 125 15.19 -1.95 -1.79
CA THR A 125 16.42 -2.75 -1.91
C THR A 125 16.18 -4.26 -1.94
N HIS A 126 15.03 -4.73 -1.44
CA HIS A 126 14.73 -6.16 -1.27
C HIS A 126 13.50 -6.63 -2.06
N LYS A 127 12.90 -5.76 -2.86
CA LYS A 127 11.86 -6.20 -3.79
C LYS A 127 12.43 -7.22 -4.78
N PRO A 128 11.67 -8.27 -5.11
CA PRO A 128 12.03 -9.18 -6.19
C PRO A 128 12.34 -8.41 -7.47
N LYS A 129 13.53 -8.67 -8.03
CA LYS A 129 13.96 -8.12 -9.32
C LYS A 129 13.53 -9.06 -10.43
N GLN A 130 13.04 -8.50 -11.53
CA GLN A 130 12.89 -9.27 -12.76
C GLN A 130 14.26 -9.40 -13.42
N LYS A 131 14.43 -10.44 -14.25
CA LYS A 131 15.61 -10.54 -15.09
C LYS A 131 15.63 -9.34 -16.03
N GLU A 132 16.80 -8.74 -16.19
CA GLU A 132 17.01 -7.69 -17.17
C GLU A 132 16.73 -8.24 -18.57
N ILE A 133 16.02 -7.47 -19.37
CA ILE A 133 15.66 -7.82 -20.73
C ILE A 133 16.15 -6.69 -21.61
N GLU A 134 16.90 -7.04 -22.64
CA GLU A 134 17.27 -6.11 -23.69
C GLU A 134 16.04 -5.85 -24.55
N VAL A 135 15.52 -4.64 -24.48
CA VAL A 135 14.39 -4.21 -25.30
C VAL A 135 14.94 -3.36 -26.43
N GLN A 136 14.87 -3.87 -27.66
CA GLN A 136 15.31 -3.18 -28.89
C GLN A 136 14.20 -2.34 -29.54
N ASP A 137 12.97 -2.43 -29.02
CA ASP A 137 11.77 -1.82 -29.59
C ASP A 137 11.50 -0.48 -28.88
N GLU A 138 11.34 0.61 -29.64
CA GLU A 138 11.14 1.97 -29.11
C GLU A 138 9.66 2.25 -28.77
N ASP A 139 8.71 1.46 -29.30
CA ASP A 139 7.26 1.69 -29.15
C ASP A 139 6.61 0.75 -28.10
N LEU A 140 7.07 0.85 -26.86
CA LEU A 140 6.53 0.05 -25.76
C LEU A 140 5.27 0.66 -25.17
N HIS A 141 4.21 -0.15 -25.06
CA HIS A 141 2.94 0.27 -24.48
C HIS A 141 2.52 -0.66 -23.34
N CYS A 142 1.95 -0.08 -22.29
CA CYS A 142 1.33 -0.85 -21.23
C CYS A 142 0.00 -1.43 -21.72
N HIS A 143 -0.16 -2.75 -21.76
CA HIS A 143 -1.39 -3.37 -22.26
C HIS A 143 -2.61 -3.25 -21.33
N ILE A 144 -2.44 -2.67 -20.13
CA ILE A 144 -3.54 -2.40 -19.20
C ILE A 144 -4.06 -0.97 -19.39
N CYS A 145 -3.18 0.03 -19.36
CA CYS A 145 -3.58 1.44 -19.42
C CYS A 145 -3.36 2.09 -20.79
N TYR A 146 -2.77 1.36 -21.74
CA TYR A 146 -2.48 1.81 -23.11
C TYR A 146 -1.55 3.04 -23.19
N THR A 147 -0.85 3.37 -22.10
CA THR A 147 0.15 4.46 -22.07
C THR A 147 1.54 3.96 -22.45
N CYS A 148 2.34 4.83 -23.06
CA CYS A 148 3.73 4.54 -23.40
C CYS A 148 4.55 4.18 -22.16
N VAL A 149 5.45 3.21 -22.31
CA VAL A 149 6.43 2.80 -21.31
C VAL A 149 7.78 3.31 -21.75
N SER A 150 8.36 4.26 -21.03
CA SER A 150 9.68 4.77 -21.38
C SER A 150 10.79 3.78 -21.00
N HIS A 151 11.92 3.80 -21.70
CA HIS A 151 13.09 2.97 -21.35
C HIS A 151 13.59 3.20 -19.92
N HIS A 152 13.41 4.41 -19.39
CA HIS A 152 13.76 4.74 -18.00
C HIS A 152 12.82 4.05 -16.98
N GLU A 153 11.58 3.74 -17.37
CA GLU A 153 10.57 3.11 -16.52
C GLU A 153 10.58 1.58 -16.59
N LEU A 154 11.41 0.98 -17.45
CA LEU A 154 11.50 -0.48 -17.60
C LEU A 154 11.79 -1.20 -16.27
N GLY A 155 12.63 -0.62 -15.41
CA GLY A 155 12.94 -1.17 -14.09
C GLY A 155 11.75 -1.15 -13.10
N SER A 156 10.72 -0.35 -13.40
CA SER A 156 9.46 -0.27 -12.66
C SER A 156 8.29 -0.98 -13.37
N CYS A 157 8.47 -1.49 -14.58
CA CYS A 157 7.43 -2.25 -15.28
C CYS A 157 7.46 -3.74 -14.92
N LEU A 158 6.35 -4.43 -15.18
CA LEU A 158 6.27 -5.88 -15.19
C LEU A 158 6.43 -6.39 -16.62
N TYR A 159 7.39 -7.29 -16.83
CA TYR A 159 7.51 -8.10 -18.04
C TYR A 159 7.21 -9.59 -17.76
N PRO A 160 6.13 -10.17 -18.31
CA PRO A 160 5.86 -11.59 -18.17
C PRO A 160 6.76 -12.40 -19.12
N PRO A 161 7.45 -13.45 -18.62
CA PRO A 161 8.35 -14.25 -19.44
C PRO A 161 7.64 -15.08 -20.52
N CYS A 162 6.33 -15.32 -20.38
CA CYS A 162 5.54 -16.15 -21.29
C CYS A 162 5.06 -15.41 -22.55
N CYS A 163 4.88 -14.09 -22.49
CA CYS A 163 4.34 -13.29 -23.58
C CYS A 163 5.39 -12.24 -23.96
N LYS A 164 6.26 -12.61 -24.90
CA LYS A 164 7.31 -11.72 -25.42
C LYS A 164 6.68 -10.39 -25.86
N LYS A 165 7.30 -9.27 -25.46
CA LYS A 165 6.93 -7.88 -25.80
C LYS A 165 5.76 -7.23 -25.04
N ASN A 166 5.21 -7.88 -24.00
CA ASN A 166 4.20 -7.22 -23.17
C ASN A 166 4.83 -6.50 -21.99
N PHE A 167 4.47 -5.23 -21.78
CA PHE A 167 4.86 -4.44 -20.62
C PHE A 167 3.64 -3.99 -19.85
N PHE A 168 3.80 -3.84 -18.54
CA PHE A 168 2.76 -3.33 -17.66
C PHE A 168 3.37 -2.35 -16.66
N HIS A 169 2.80 -1.15 -16.53
CA HIS A 169 3.11 -0.27 -15.41
C HIS A 169 2.72 -0.97 -14.09
N ARG A 170 3.52 -0.74 -13.05
CA ARG A 170 3.25 -1.21 -11.69
C ARG A 170 2.56 -0.16 -10.85
#